data_AF-A0A4Q2V2Q5-F1
#
_entry.id   AF-A0A4Q2V2Q5-F1
#
_cell.length_a   1.000
_cell.length_b   1.000
_cell.length_c   1.000
_cell.angle_alpha   90.00
_cell.angle_beta   90.00
_cell.angle_gamma   90.00
#
_symmetry.space_group_name_H-M   'P 1'
#
loop_
_entity.id
_entity.type
_entity.pdbx_description
1 polymer ?
#
loop_
_entity_poly.entity_id
_entity_poly.type
_entity_poly.pdbx_seq_one_letter_code
_entity_poly.pdbx_strand_id
1 'polypeptide(L)'
;MPSIKSLYPRAWDNRPPNNSPVPKIVHKSFCKAVGANFLYLQFLFLGLFCYIFGSLFLETSHIHNLHVVFVDYDGGSIGRAVLAAYAALQGPTFPSLIERSPSDFPTSIDLLEAVCKTKYWGALYVSPGASGRLQEALTDGTAASAYNDTDVMAYIWNEAMYAPTVDLAISASLELLSGAARVAYSTGNGTGNITSVFGPATLSVLADPWQLQSINIQPTAQGSRAIYNTVVIILILIQEFFYLGTINGLYAQFKLYAYVDPYRIIIVRNAISLSYTFIGSLCVISTIWAFKSGWDINGSQFILSWVVLWLFAHINFLTIDVFTIWLPPPFVPMALVSWIIFNVTSTLLPFDLSPAFYRIGYIFPAHELYQVLIDIWSRGCNPQLHYALPILFAWELVALISSALGVFRRCHFAMLGEDLQKKEFKERLDAAVEFEMERMNETKQKHAEPVQPEAEQKYEAARPDKAISEGGDEERVVRKELSLVLGQVNTRQRRDQERTSMACNFGPAFTLLFSHEGDNDAKEI
;
A
#
# COMPACT_ATOMS: atom_id res chain seq x y z
N MET A 1 18.03 16.69 -39.96
CA MET A 1 17.87 15.76 -38.82
C MET A 1 18.69 14.51 -39.10
N PRO A 2 19.59 14.08 -38.21
CA PRO A 2 20.22 12.77 -38.34
C PRO A 2 19.14 11.69 -38.40
N SER A 3 19.30 10.74 -39.32
CA SER A 3 18.38 9.61 -39.48
C SER A 3 18.34 8.80 -38.18
N ILE A 4 17.20 8.22 -37.81
CA ILE A 4 17.12 7.31 -36.65
C ILE A 4 18.16 6.18 -36.77
N LYS A 5 18.51 5.79 -38.01
CA LYS A 5 19.59 4.84 -38.28
C LYS A 5 20.98 5.35 -37.90
N SER A 6 21.25 6.65 -37.98
CA SER A 6 22.52 7.21 -37.53
C SER A 6 22.56 7.42 -36.02
N LEU A 7 21.42 7.56 -35.34
CA LEU A 7 21.38 7.57 -33.87
C LEU A 7 21.58 6.17 -33.26
N TYR A 8 21.01 5.13 -33.87
CA TYR A 8 21.05 3.76 -33.33
C TYR A 8 21.48 2.72 -34.39
N PRO A 9 22.70 2.80 -34.93
CA PRO A 9 23.13 1.96 -36.06
C PRO A 9 23.03 0.46 -35.77
N ARG A 10 23.37 0.04 -34.54
CA ARG A 10 23.30 -1.37 -34.10
C ARG A 10 21.90 -1.96 -34.03
N ALA A 11 20.84 -1.15 -34.08
CA ALA A 11 19.48 -1.67 -34.02
C ALA A 11 19.10 -2.49 -35.26
N TRP A 12 19.84 -2.37 -36.38
CA TRP A 12 19.58 -3.07 -37.64
C TRP A 12 20.62 -4.14 -38.00
N ASP A 13 21.69 -4.27 -37.24
CA ASP A 13 22.75 -5.24 -37.52
C ASP A 13 22.27 -6.68 -37.26
N ASN A 14 22.61 -7.59 -38.18
CA ASN A 14 22.45 -9.05 -38.04
C ASN A 14 21.04 -9.56 -37.65
N ARG A 15 19.97 -8.87 -38.06
CA ARG A 15 18.61 -9.39 -37.83
C ARG A 15 18.30 -10.57 -38.77
N PRO A 16 17.79 -11.71 -38.24
CA PRO A 16 17.34 -12.80 -39.09
C PRO A 16 16.16 -12.34 -39.98
N PRO A 17 16.07 -12.82 -41.23
CA PRO A 17 14.98 -12.42 -42.12
C PRO A 17 13.63 -12.79 -41.51
N ASN A 18 12.63 -11.93 -41.65
CA ASN A 18 11.32 -12.04 -40.98
C ASN A 18 10.58 -13.37 -41.27
N ASN A 19 10.94 -14.03 -42.38
CA ASN A 19 10.33 -15.28 -42.79
C ASN A 19 11.01 -16.55 -42.23
N SER A 20 12.15 -16.39 -41.55
CA SER A 20 12.87 -17.50 -40.89
C SER A 20 12.06 -18.08 -39.71
N PRO A 21 12.31 -19.34 -39.31
CA PRO A 21 11.54 -19.98 -38.24
C PRO A 21 11.81 -19.36 -36.85
N VAL A 22 12.97 -18.75 -36.64
CA VAL A 22 13.39 -18.19 -35.35
C VAL A 22 12.46 -17.02 -34.90
N PRO A 23 12.22 -15.96 -35.70
CA PRO A 23 11.24 -14.93 -35.38
C PRO A 23 9.83 -15.45 -35.14
N LYS A 24 9.37 -16.45 -35.92
CA LYS A 24 8.02 -17.02 -35.79
C LYS A 24 7.84 -17.73 -34.44
N ILE A 25 8.83 -18.49 -33.98
CA ILE A 25 8.81 -19.16 -32.68
C ILE A 25 8.84 -18.13 -31.55
N VAL A 26 9.72 -17.14 -31.64
CA VAL A 26 9.83 -16.07 -30.63
C VAL A 26 8.55 -15.25 -30.54
N HIS A 27 7.95 -14.84 -31.66
CA HIS A 27 6.68 -14.12 -31.68
C HIS A 27 5.54 -14.94 -31.09
N LYS A 28 5.45 -16.24 -31.39
CA LYS A 28 4.40 -17.11 -30.81
C LYS A 28 4.53 -17.22 -29.29
N SER A 29 5.75 -17.44 -28.78
CA SER A 29 6.01 -17.50 -27.33
C SER A 29 5.76 -16.14 -26.66
N PHE A 30 6.17 -15.04 -27.30
CA PHE A 30 5.90 -13.69 -26.83
C PHE A 30 4.41 -13.39 -26.78
N CYS A 31 3.65 -13.64 -27.85
CA CYS A 31 2.20 -13.44 -27.86
C CYS A 31 1.48 -14.28 -26.80
N LYS A 32 1.94 -15.52 -26.55
CA LYS A 32 1.40 -16.35 -25.46
C LYS A 32 1.69 -15.73 -24.09
N ALA A 33 2.92 -15.28 -23.84
CA ALA A 33 3.30 -14.66 -22.58
C ALA A 33 2.57 -13.32 -22.34
N VAL A 34 2.45 -12.49 -23.37
CA VAL A 34 1.69 -11.23 -23.33
C VAL A 34 0.22 -11.51 -23.08
N GLY A 35 -0.40 -12.44 -23.82
CA GLY A 35 -1.80 -12.79 -23.64
C GLY A 35 -2.09 -13.33 -22.24
N ALA A 36 -1.21 -14.17 -21.68
CA ALA A 36 -1.37 -14.67 -20.32
C ALA A 36 -1.25 -13.55 -19.27
N ASN A 37 -0.22 -12.70 -19.34
CA ASN A 37 -0.06 -11.58 -18.41
C ASN A 37 -1.19 -10.55 -18.53
N PHE A 38 -1.67 -10.30 -19.75
CA PHE A 38 -2.84 -9.44 -19.99
C PHE A 38 -4.06 -9.97 -19.24
N LEU A 39 -4.38 -11.26 -19.38
CA LEU A 39 -5.50 -11.87 -18.66
C LEU A 39 -5.30 -11.82 -17.15
N TYR A 40 -4.11 -12.16 -16.64
CA TYR A 40 -3.84 -12.10 -15.20
C TYR A 40 -4.04 -10.71 -14.62
N LEU A 41 -3.51 -9.67 -15.27
CA LEU A 41 -3.70 -8.30 -14.81
C LEU A 41 -5.15 -7.87 -14.93
N GLN A 42 -5.84 -8.22 -16.02
CA GLN A 42 -7.24 -7.81 -16.20
C GLN A 42 -8.16 -8.42 -15.13
N PHE A 43 -8.00 -9.71 -14.83
CA PHE A 43 -8.76 -10.37 -13.77
C PHE A 43 -8.37 -9.87 -12.38
N LEU A 44 -7.09 -9.58 -12.15
CA LEU A 44 -6.62 -9.00 -10.90
C LEU A 44 -7.28 -7.65 -10.64
N PHE A 45 -7.15 -6.70 -11.58
CA PHE A 45 -7.72 -5.37 -11.41
C PHE A 45 -9.24 -5.42 -11.34
N LEU A 46 -9.90 -6.28 -12.11
CA LEU A 46 -11.35 -6.50 -11.97
C LEU A 46 -11.70 -6.94 -10.55
N GLY A 47 -10.98 -7.93 -10.00
CA GLY A 47 -11.19 -8.39 -8.62
C GLY A 47 -10.95 -7.31 -7.57
N LEU A 48 -9.89 -6.50 -7.74
CA LEU A 48 -9.59 -5.37 -6.85
C LEU A 48 -10.64 -4.27 -6.93
N PHE A 49 -11.14 -3.93 -8.13
CA PHE A 49 -12.27 -3.00 -8.27
C PHE A 49 -13.54 -3.54 -7.62
N CYS A 50 -13.87 -4.82 -7.85
CA CYS A 50 -14.99 -5.47 -7.17
C CYS A 50 -14.82 -5.45 -5.64
N TYR A 51 -13.59 -5.59 -5.14
CA TYR A 51 -13.31 -5.54 -3.70
C TYR A 51 -13.55 -4.14 -3.12
N ILE A 52 -12.97 -3.09 -3.72
CA ILE A 52 -13.13 -1.70 -3.27
C ILE A 52 -14.59 -1.26 -3.39
N PHE A 53 -15.21 -1.39 -4.56
CA PHE A 53 -16.58 -0.93 -4.76
C PHE A 53 -17.58 -1.77 -3.97
N GLY A 54 -17.30 -3.06 -3.79
CA GLY A 54 -18.13 -3.93 -2.97
C GLY A 54 -18.05 -3.59 -1.48
N SER A 55 -16.91 -3.15 -0.95
CA SER A 55 -16.82 -2.72 0.46
C SER A 55 -17.57 -1.42 0.74
N LEU A 56 -17.68 -0.55 -0.27
CA LEU A 56 -18.44 0.71 -0.21
C LEU A 56 -19.91 0.53 -0.62
N PHE A 57 -20.27 -0.66 -1.10
CA PHE A 57 -21.61 -0.90 -1.62
C PHE A 57 -22.64 -0.75 -0.50
N LEU A 58 -23.73 -0.04 -0.81
CA LEU A 58 -24.86 0.17 0.11
C LEU A 58 -24.52 0.93 1.40
N GLU A 59 -23.39 1.65 1.46
CA GLU A 59 -23.00 2.50 2.59
C GLU A 59 -24.17 3.35 3.10
N THR A 60 -24.86 4.07 2.20
CA THR A 60 -25.98 4.94 2.57
C THR A 60 -27.15 4.19 3.18
N SER A 61 -27.38 2.93 2.80
CA SER A 61 -28.46 2.12 3.38
C SER A 61 -28.07 1.45 4.70
N HIS A 62 -26.78 1.43 5.04
CA HIS A 62 -26.27 0.90 6.30
C HIS A 62 -26.07 1.99 7.37
N ILE A 63 -26.45 3.25 7.11
CA ILE A 63 -26.34 4.34 8.08
C ILE A 63 -27.12 4.01 9.37
N HIS A 64 -28.22 3.26 9.28
CA HIS A 64 -28.96 2.77 10.45
C HIS A 64 -28.12 1.91 11.43
N ASN A 65 -27.02 1.30 10.99
CA ASN A 65 -26.10 0.59 11.88
C ASN A 65 -25.30 1.54 12.78
N LEU A 66 -25.28 2.84 12.47
CA LEU A 66 -24.70 3.84 13.34
C LEU A 66 -25.70 4.19 14.44
N HIS A 67 -25.40 3.75 15.66
CA HIS A 67 -26.24 3.98 16.81
C HIS A 67 -25.92 5.31 17.49
N VAL A 68 -26.94 6.15 17.66
CA VAL A 68 -26.89 7.40 18.42
C VAL A 68 -27.76 7.24 19.66
N VAL A 69 -27.22 7.51 20.84
CA VAL A 69 -28.02 7.47 22.08
C VAL A 69 -28.83 8.75 22.24
N PHE A 70 -30.09 8.63 22.64
CA PHE A 70 -30.96 9.75 22.96
C PHE A 70 -31.40 9.71 24.42
N VAL A 71 -31.21 10.82 25.14
CA VAL A 71 -31.66 10.97 26.53
C VAL A 71 -32.45 12.26 26.70
N ASP A 72 -33.70 12.12 27.12
CA ASP A 72 -34.56 13.25 27.46
C ASP A 72 -34.51 13.53 28.97
N TYR A 73 -33.74 14.53 29.41
CA TYR A 73 -33.70 14.95 30.81
C TYR A 73 -34.91 15.81 31.22
N ASP A 74 -35.73 16.23 30.25
CA ASP A 74 -36.86 17.11 30.45
C ASP A 74 -38.19 16.34 30.58
N GLY A 75 -38.37 15.26 29.79
CA GLY A 75 -39.61 14.48 29.72
C GLY A 75 -40.79 15.25 29.10
N GLY A 76 -40.47 16.37 28.45
CA GLY A 76 -41.42 17.41 28.03
C GLY A 76 -41.92 17.29 26.60
N SER A 77 -42.43 18.39 26.06
CA SER A 77 -42.92 18.48 24.68
C SER A 77 -41.79 18.47 23.66
N ILE A 78 -40.60 18.98 24.01
CA ILE A 78 -39.42 18.97 23.13
C ILE A 78 -38.94 17.53 22.86
N GLY A 79 -38.76 16.71 23.90
CA GLY A 79 -38.39 15.30 23.72
C GLY A 79 -39.40 14.51 22.90
N ARG A 80 -40.70 14.73 23.12
CA ARG A 80 -41.76 14.12 22.28
C ARG A 80 -41.69 14.58 20.83
N ALA A 81 -41.37 15.85 20.58
CA ALA A 81 -41.18 16.37 19.23
C ALA A 81 -39.97 15.73 18.54
N VAL A 82 -38.88 15.49 19.26
CA VAL A 82 -37.71 14.76 18.75
C VAL A 82 -38.09 13.32 18.37
N LEU A 83 -38.81 12.61 19.24
CA LEU A 83 -39.27 11.24 18.94
C LEU A 83 -40.25 11.19 17.76
N ALA A 84 -41.16 12.16 17.65
CA ALA A 84 -42.08 12.27 16.51
C ALA A 84 -41.33 12.56 15.20
N ALA A 85 -40.32 13.44 15.23
CA ALA A 85 -39.47 13.72 14.09
C ALA A 85 -38.63 12.48 13.69
N TYR A 86 -38.07 11.77 14.67
CA TYR A 86 -37.35 10.52 14.42
C TYR A 86 -38.27 9.47 13.79
N ALA A 87 -39.51 9.33 14.26
CA ALA A 87 -40.47 8.38 13.69
C ALA A 87 -40.77 8.64 12.20
N ALA A 88 -40.65 9.90 11.74
CA ALA A 88 -40.81 10.28 10.34
C ALA A 88 -39.51 10.15 9.51
N LEU A 89 -38.35 10.29 10.14
CA LEU A 89 -37.03 10.24 9.48
C LEU A 89 -36.35 8.87 9.51
N GLN A 90 -36.76 7.99 10.42
CA GLN A 90 -36.16 6.66 10.59
C GLN A 90 -36.22 5.87 9.28
N GLY A 91 -35.12 5.20 8.96
CA GLY A 91 -35.00 4.41 7.76
C GLY A 91 -33.55 3.98 7.53
N PRO A 92 -33.27 3.27 6.43
CA PRO A 92 -31.93 2.77 6.13
C PRO A 92 -30.86 3.87 6.05
N THR A 93 -31.26 5.08 5.66
CA THR A 93 -30.38 6.25 5.42
C THR A 93 -30.22 7.18 6.61
N PHE A 94 -30.77 6.81 7.78
CA PHE A 94 -30.73 7.65 8.97
C PHE A 94 -30.18 6.84 10.16
N PRO A 95 -29.30 7.41 11.00
CA PRO A 95 -28.73 6.68 12.13
C PRO A 95 -29.81 6.20 13.10
N SER A 96 -29.62 5.03 13.70
CA SER A 96 -30.59 4.51 14.68
C SER A 96 -30.50 5.28 15.99
N LEU A 97 -31.60 5.92 16.39
CA LEU A 97 -31.72 6.66 17.64
C LEU A 97 -32.17 5.71 18.74
N ILE A 98 -31.33 5.48 19.75
CA ILE A 98 -31.57 4.56 20.85
C ILE A 98 -31.93 5.38 22.10
N GLU A 99 -33.21 5.38 22.43
CA GLU A 99 -33.70 6.03 23.65
C GLU A 99 -33.19 5.31 24.90
N ARG A 100 -32.66 6.08 25.85
CA ARG A 100 -32.17 5.60 27.14
C ARG A 100 -32.71 6.47 28.26
N SER A 101 -32.85 5.86 29.43
CA SER A 101 -33.37 6.58 30.59
C SER A 101 -32.33 7.56 31.14
N PRO A 102 -32.74 8.71 31.69
CA PRO A 102 -31.83 9.60 32.44
C PRO A 102 -31.13 8.91 33.61
N SER A 103 -31.67 7.80 34.14
CA SER A 103 -31.00 6.99 35.17
C SER A 103 -29.78 6.22 34.65
N ASP A 104 -29.77 5.85 33.36
CA ASP A 104 -28.62 5.17 32.75
C ASP A 104 -27.46 6.15 32.48
N PHE A 105 -27.80 7.42 32.23
CA PHE A 105 -26.86 8.52 31.99
C PHE A 105 -27.24 9.74 32.82
N PRO A 106 -26.94 9.77 34.13
CA PRO A 106 -27.33 10.89 35.00
C PRO A 106 -26.78 12.25 34.57
N THR A 107 -25.61 12.27 33.92
CA THR A 107 -24.95 13.49 33.48
C THR A 107 -24.57 13.47 32.00
N SER A 108 -24.42 14.66 31.41
CA SER A 108 -23.91 14.81 30.04
C SER A 108 -22.47 14.29 29.87
N ILE A 109 -21.70 14.20 30.97
CA ILE A 109 -20.36 13.61 30.99
C ILE A 109 -20.42 12.11 30.73
N ASP A 110 -21.44 11.40 31.26
CA ASP A 110 -21.63 9.96 31.02
C ASP A 110 -21.93 9.68 29.53
N LEU A 111 -22.68 10.59 28.88
CA LEU A 111 -22.91 10.55 27.43
C LEU A 111 -21.63 10.80 26.65
N LEU A 112 -20.83 11.80 27.06
CA LEU A 112 -19.53 12.07 26.46
C LEU A 112 -18.60 10.85 26.58
N GLU A 113 -18.55 10.20 27.74
CA GLU A 113 -17.76 8.98 27.95
C GLU A 113 -18.27 7.82 27.08
N ALA A 114 -19.58 7.69 26.90
CA ALA A 114 -20.16 6.64 26.05
C ALA A 114 -19.77 6.80 24.57
N VAL A 115 -19.76 8.03 24.07
CA VAL A 115 -19.30 8.37 22.70
C VAL A 115 -17.78 8.21 22.60
N CYS A 116 -17.03 8.69 23.60
CA CYS A 116 -15.57 8.56 23.68
C CYS A 116 -15.11 7.09 23.70
N LYS A 117 -15.87 6.19 24.36
CA LYS A 117 -15.62 4.75 24.37
C LYS A 117 -16.15 4.01 23.14
N THR A 118 -16.56 4.73 22.10
CA THR A 118 -17.11 4.21 20.84
C THR A 118 -18.26 3.21 21.01
N LYS A 119 -19.02 3.32 22.12
CA LYS A 119 -20.26 2.53 22.33
C LYS A 119 -21.39 3.02 21.44
N TYR A 120 -21.40 4.31 21.17
CA TYR A 120 -22.31 5.01 20.29
C TYR A 120 -21.52 5.95 19.40
N TRP A 121 -21.99 6.17 18.18
CA TRP A 121 -21.38 7.09 17.22
C TRP A 121 -21.66 8.56 17.54
N GLY A 122 -22.72 8.80 18.33
CA GLY A 122 -23.04 10.10 18.90
C GLY A 122 -24.06 9.98 20.04
N ALA A 123 -24.31 11.10 20.69
CA ALA A 123 -25.36 11.25 21.68
C ALA A 123 -26.18 12.51 21.39
N LEU A 124 -27.48 12.48 21.63
CA LEU A 124 -28.38 13.63 21.61
C LEU A 124 -29.07 13.71 22.96
N TYR A 125 -29.14 14.90 23.56
CA TYR A 125 -29.92 15.08 24.77
C TYR A 125 -30.69 16.39 24.80
N VAL A 126 -31.79 16.38 25.55
CA VAL A 126 -32.60 17.57 25.86
C VAL A 126 -32.25 18.05 27.26
N SER A 127 -31.93 19.33 27.41
CA SER A 127 -31.60 19.93 28.71
C SER A 127 -32.79 19.86 29.68
N PRO A 128 -32.58 19.64 30.98
CA PRO A 128 -33.66 19.57 31.96
C PRO A 128 -34.44 20.89 32.04
N GLY A 129 -35.76 20.82 32.08
CA GLY A 129 -36.66 21.98 32.16
C GLY A 129 -36.75 22.79 30.86
N ALA A 130 -36.21 22.31 29.75
CA ALA A 130 -36.19 23.04 28.48
C ALA A 130 -37.60 23.32 27.93
N SER A 131 -38.52 22.35 27.97
CA SER A 131 -39.90 22.56 27.51
C SER A 131 -40.62 23.61 28.35
N GLY A 132 -40.37 23.63 29.67
CA GLY A 132 -40.93 24.63 30.57
C GLY A 132 -40.45 26.05 30.24
N ARG A 133 -39.13 26.23 30.10
CA ARG A 133 -38.53 27.52 29.73
C ARG A 133 -39.03 28.02 28.38
N LEU A 134 -39.16 27.14 27.40
CA LEU A 134 -39.68 27.49 26.08
C LEU A 134 -41.17 27.90 26.16
N GLN A 135 -41.99 27.16 26.92
CA GLN A 135 -43.41 27.50 27.10
C GLN A 135 -43.60 28.85 27.81
N GLU A 136 -42.77 29.14 28.82
CA GLU A 136 -42.75 30.43 29.50
C GLU A 136 -42.36 31.57 28.54
N ALA A 137 -41.30 31.37 27.75
CA ALA A 137 -40.87 32.34 26.73
C ALA A 137 -41.92 32.59 25.64
N LEU A 138 -42.81 31.63 25.37
CA LEU A 138 -43.91 31.78 24.41
C LEU A 138 -45.14 32.49 25.00
N THR A 139 -45.29 32.53 26.32
CA THR A 139 -46.47 33.09 27.01
C THR A 139 -46.21 34.41 27.72
N ASP A 140 -44.95 34.71 28.05
CA ASP A 140 -44.52 35.96 28.69
C ASP A 140 -43.40 36.64 27.87
N GLY A 141 -43.64 37.89 27.46
CA GLY A 141 -42.69 38.69 26.68
C GLY A 141 -41.41 39.05 27.45
N THR A 142 -41.43 39.08 28.79
CA THR A 142 -40.21 39.31 29.58
C THR A 142 -39.33 38.06 29.61
N ALA A 143 -39.92 36.88 29.80
CA ALA A 143 -39.24 35.60 29.66
C ALA A 143 -38.70 35.40 28.23
N ALA A 144 -39.46 35.80 27.20
CA ALA A 144 -39.02 35.76 25.80
C ALA A 144 -37.72 36.55 25.55
N SER A 145 -37.55 37.68 26.21
CA SER A 145 -36.37 38.54 26.05
C SER A 145 -35.12 37.99 26.76
N ALA A 146 -35.31 37.12 27.75
CA ALA A 146 -34.24 36.47 28.52
C ALA A 146 -33.99 35.01 28.10
N TYR A 147 -34.73 34.51 27.12
CA TYR A 147 -34.66 33.12 26.68
C TYR A 147 -33.33 32.83 25.97
N ASN A 148 -32.69 31.73 26.36
CA ASN A 148 -31.49 31.22 25.72
C ASN A 148 -31.83 30.00 24.86
N ASP A 149 -31.78 30.16 23.55
CA ASP A 149 -32.08 29.12 22.56
C ASP A 149 -30.99 28.03 22.47
N THR A 150 -29.78 28.28 22.97
CA THR A 150 -28.66 27.31 22.94
C THR A 150 -28.70 26.28 24.09
N ASP A 151 -29.42 26.55 25.19
CA ASP A 151 -29.50 25.66 26.36
C ASP A 151 -30.77 24.80 26.35
N VAL A 152 -31.04 24.17 25.21
CA VAL A 152 -32.26 23.38 24.98
C VAL A 152 -31.91 21.96 24.58
N MET A 153 -31.05 21.81 23.57
CA MET A 153 -30.59 20.51 23.10
C MET A 153 -29.15 20.59 22.65
N ALA A 154 -28.39 19.53 22.92
CA ALA A 154 -27.04 19.38 22.40
C ALA A 154 -26.82 17.95 21.92
N TYR A 155 -25.89 17.81 20.98
CA TYR A 155 -25.39 16.51 20.56
C TYR A 155 -23.88 16.41 20.73
N ILE A 156 -23.42 15.22 21.11
CA ILE A 156 -22.02 14.89 21.33
C ILE A 156 -21.57 13.92 20.25
N TRP A 157 -20.43 14.18 19.64
CA TRP A 157 -19.87 13.35 18.57
C TRP A 157 -18.35 13.53 18.48
N ASN A 158 -17.68 12.64 17.76
CA ASN A 158 -16.23 12.68 17.58
C ASN A 158 -15.87 12.80 16.10
N GLU A 159 -15.54 14.00 15.65
CA GLU A 159 -15.20 14.27 14.25
C GLU A 159 -13.89 13.58 13.81
N ALA A 160 -12.97 13.28 14.74
CA ALA A 160 -11.74 12.58 14.40
C ALA A 160 -11.96 11.14 13.89
N MET A 161 -13.11 10.53 14.20
CA MET A 161 -13.50 9.19 13.73
C MET A 161 -14.01 9.28 12.29
N TYR A 162 -13.25 8.83 11.29
CA TYR A 162 -13.71 8.79 9.88
C TYR A 162 -14.42 10.07 9.44
N ALA A 163 -13.75 11.22 9.61
CA ALA A 163 -14.31 12.56 9.52
C ALA A 163 -15.37 12.79 8.42
N PRO A 164 -15.13 12.45 7.13
CA PRO A 164 -16.12 12.64 6.08
C PRO A 164 -17.43 11.86 6.29
N THR A 165 -17.34 10.67 6.87
CA THR A 165 -18.49 9.80 7.14
C THR A 165 -19.32 10.33 8.30
N VAL A 166 -18.69 10.70 9.42
CA VAL A 166 -19.40 11.10 10.63
C VAL A 166 -20.00 12.51 10.49
N ASP A 167 -19.36 13.40 9.73
CA ASP A 167 -19.96 14.70 9.37
C ASP A 167 -21.31 14.54 8.68
N LEU A 168 -21.40 13.63 7.70
CA LEU A 168 -22.61 13.39 6.93
C LEU A 168 -23.63 12.55 7.72
N ALA A 169 -23.18 11.44 8.29
CA ALA A 169 -24.06 10.42 8.85
C ALA A 169 -24.54 10.75 10.27
N ILE A 170 -23.79 11.56 11.03
CA ILE A 170 -24.15 11.95 12.40
C ILE A 170 -24.49 13.43 12.47
N SER A 171 -23.53 14.33 12.21
CA SER A 171 -23.73 15.78 12.40
C SER A 171 -24.89 16.32 11.55
N ALA A 172 -24.83 16.15 10.23
CA ALA A 172 -25.89 16.62 9.33
C ALA A 172 -27.24 15.93 9.59
N SER A 173 -27.23 14.66 10.00
CA SER A 173 -28.45 13.91 10.34
C SER A 173 -29.11 14.43 11.62
N LEU A 174 -28.33 14.81 12.64
CA LEU A 174 -28.85 15.37 13.88
C LEU A 174 -29.32 16.82 13.72
N GLU A 175 -28.66 17.61 12.86
CA GLU A 175 -29.15 18.92 12.46
C GLU A 175 -30.50 18.81 11.74
N LEU A 176 -30.63 17.85 10.81
CA LEU A 176 -31.91 17.56 10.14
C LEU A 176 -32.99 17.13 11.14
N LEU A 177 -32.65 16.26 12.10
CA LEU A 177 -33.57 15.82 13.14
C LEU A 177 -34.04 16.99 14.02
N SER A 178 -33.15 17.89 14.41
CA SER A 178 -33.52 19.08 15.17
C SER A 178 -34.46 19.99 14.37
N GLY A 179 -34.18 20.21 13.09
CA GLY A 179 -35.08 20.97 12.20
C GLY A 179 -36.46 20.33 12.08
N ALA A 180 -36.53 19.02 11.87
CA ALA A 180 -37.79 18.28 11.84
C ALA A 180 -38.51 18.30 13.20
N ALA A 181 -37.78 18.27 14.32
CA ALA A 181 -38.33 18.40 15.66
C ALA A 181 -38.95 19.78 15.90
N ARG A 182 -38.36 20.87 15.36
CA ARG A 182 -38.97 22.22 15.41
C ARG A 182 -40.32 22.24 14.69
N VAL A 183 -40.42 21.57 13.55
CA VAL A 183 -41.68 21.44 12.79
C VAL A 183 -42.68 20.58 13.57
N ALA A 184 -42.26 19.44 14.13
CA ALA A 184 -43.13 18.58 14.93
C ALA A 184 -43.63 19.28 16.20
N TYR A 185 -42.80 20.11 16.83
CA TYR A 185 -43.17 20.89 18.00
C TYR A 185 -44.20 21.98 17.68
N SER A 186 -44.00 22.71 16.57
CA SER A 186 -44.90 23.80 16.14
C SER A 186 -46.26 23.30 15.62
N THR A 187 -46.27 22.17 14.89
CA THR A 187 -47.49 21.55 14.36
C THR A 187 -48.21 20.67 15.37
N GLY A 188 -47.50 20.16 16.38
CA GLY A 188 -48.09 19.46 17.51
C GLY A 188 -48.67 20.43 18.56
N ASN A 189 -49.25 19.87 19.63
CA ASN A 189 -49.68 20.64 20.81
C ASN A 189 -48.48 21.19 21.63
N GLY A 190 -47.26 21.18 21.10
CA GLY A 190 -46.04 21.61 21.78
C GLY A 190 -46.05 23.10 22.11
N THR A 191 -46.67 23.91 21.26
CA THR A 191 -46.86 25.36 21.46
C THR A 191 -47.99 25.69 22.44
N GLY A 192 -48.80 24.72 22.87
CA GLY A 192 -49.89 24.97 23.80
C GLY A 192 -51.04 25.82 23.24
N ASN A 193 -51.25 25.85 21.91
CA ASN A 193 -52.26 26.68 21.23
C ASN A 193 -52.09 28.18 21.52
N ILE A 194 -50.92 28.75 21.22
CA ILE A 194 -50.71 30.21 21.28
C ILE A 194 -51.71 30.91 20.35
N THR A 195 -52.69 31.58 20.94
CA THR A 195 -53.71 32.36 20.20
C THR A 195 -53.26 33.79 19.92
N SER A 196 -52.19 34.27 20.56
CA SER A 196 -51.68 35.64 20.41
C SER A 196 -50.19 35.72 20.77
N VAL A 197 -49.38 36.30 19.88
CA VAL A 197 -47.94 36.54 20.10
C VAL A 197 -47.74 37.96 20.63
N PHE A 198 -47.14 38.09 21.81
CA PHE A 198 -46.93 39.37 22.47
C PHE A 198 -45.54 39.93 22.13
N GLY A 199 -45.44 40.71 21.05
CA GLY A 199 -44.23 41.48 20.72
C GLY A 199 -43.14 40.73 19.93
N PRO A 200 -42.08 41.44 19.51
CA PRO A 200 -41.05 40.93 18.62
C PRO A 200 -40.17 39.81 19.24
N ALA A 201 -39.95 39.83 20.56
CA ALA A 201 -39.16 38.80 21.24
C ALA A 201 -39.85 37.43 21.19
N THR A 202 -41.14 37.38 21.55
CA THR A 202 -41.96 36.17 21.50
C THR A 202 -42.09 35.63 20.07
N LEU A 203 -42.15 36.52 19.06
CA LEU A 203 -42.14 36.12 17.65
C LEU A 203 -40.82 35.47 17.25
N SER A 204 -39.69 35.99 17.74
CA SER A 204 -38.36 35.41 17.49
C SER A 204 -38.25 34.02 18.10
N VAL A 205 -38.71 33.83 19.35
CA VAL A 205 -38.74 32.52 20.02
C VAL A 205 -39.65 31.54 19.29
N LEU A 206 -40.79 31.99 18.76
CA LEU A 206 -41.67 31.12 17.97
C LEU A 206 -41.05 30.73 16.61
N ALA A 207 -40.32 31.64 15.98
CA ALA A 207 -39.69 31.41 14.68
C ALA A 207 -38.46 30.48 14.78
N ASP A 208 -37.65 30.62 15.83
CA ASP A 208 -36.51 29.75 16.10
C ASP A 208 -36.46 29.36 17.60
N PRO A 209 -37.17 28.28 18.00
CA PRO A 209 -37.37 27.96 19.41
C PRO A 209 -36.14 27.41 20.13
N TRP A 210 -35.15 26.90 19.40
CA TRP A 210 -33.89 26.43 19.97
C TRP A 210 -32.83 26.33 18.89
N GLN A 211 -31.56 26.50 19.24
CA GLN A 211 -30.41 26.18 18.39
C GLN A 211 -29.76 24.87 18.88
N LEU A 212 -29.57 23.89 17.98
CA LEU A 212 -28.90 22.65 18.34
C LEU A 212 -27.42 22.92 18.62
N GLN A 213 -26.96 22.64 19.84
CA GLN A 213 -25.56 22.80 20.21
C GLN A 213 -24.73 21.57 19.79
N SER A 214 -23.61 21.81 19.10
CA SER A 214 -22.66 20.77 18.71
C SER A 214 -21.51 20.68 19.71
N ILE A 215 -21.37 19.53 20.38
CA ILE A 215 -20.28 19.22 21.29
C ILE A 215 -19.37 18.20 20.61
N ASN A 216 -18.36 18.70 19.91
CA ASN A 216 -17.39 17.88 19.21
C ASN A 216 -16.19 17.55 20.11
N ILE A 217 -15.93 16.27 20.34
CA ILE A 217 -14.85 15.77 21.21
C ILE A 217 -13.48 16.20 20.70
N GLN A 218 -13.24 16.08 19.38
CA GLN A 218 -11.97 16.44 18.77
C GLN A 218 -12.24 17.07 17.40
N PRO A 219 -12.33 18.41 17.32
CA PRO A 219 -12.50 19.12 16.07
C PRO A 219 -11.33 18.89 15.10
N THR A 220 -11.65 18.62 13.84
CA THR A 220 -10.69 18.38 12.77
C THR A 220 -11.02 19.22 11.54
N ALA A 221 -10.89 20.54 11.62
CA ALA A 221 -11.28 21.43 10.52
C ALA A 221 -10.37 21.37 9.27
N GLN A 222 -9.23 20.67 9.31
CA GLN A 222 -8.26 20.62 8.23
C GLN A 222 -8.76 19.81 7.03
N GLY A 223 -8.71 20.40 5.82
CA GLY A 223 -9.11 19.70 4.59
C GLY A 223 -8.26 18.46 4.28
N SER A 224 -7.01 18.41 4.75
CA SER A 224 -6.11 17.26 4.62
C SER A 224 -6.59 16.01 5.38
N ARG A 225 -7.57 16.12 6.29
CA ARG A 225 -8.12 14.96 7.02
C ARG A 225 -8.69 13.89 6.09
N ALA A 226 -9.19 14.29 4.91
CA ALA A 226 -9.77 13.37 3.92
C ALA A 226 -8.74 12.42 3.28
N ILE A 227 -7.44 12.73 3.39
CA ILE A 227 -6.38 11.96 2.74
C ILE A 227 -5.50 11.16 3.72
N TYR A 228 -5.66 11.36 5.04
CA TYR A 228 -4.83 10.72 6.06
C TYR A 228 -5.04 9.21 6.13
N ASN A 229 -6.28 8.75 5.99
CA ASN A 229 -6.61 7.32 5.99
C ASN A 229 -6.41 6.64 4.63
N THR A 230 -6.16 7.40 3.56
CA THR A 230 -6.08 6.87 2.18
C THR A 230 -4.73 7.14 1.53
N VAL A 231 -4.54 8.34 1.00
CA VAL A 231 -3.37 8.71 0.20
C VAL A 231 -2.09 8.62 1.01
N VAL A 232 -2.10 9.03 2.29
CA VAL A 232 -0.92 8.93 3.15
C VAL A 232 -0.51 7.46 3.33
N ILE A 233 -1.45 6.55 3.56
CA ILE A 233 -1.19 5.11 3.66
C ILE A 233 -0.60 4.58 2.35
N ILE A 234 -1.17 4.95 1.20
CA ILE A 234 -0.66 4.57 -0.12
C ILE A 234 0.79 5.03 -0.31
N LEU A 235 1.08 6.29 0.02
CA LEU A 235 2.41 6.87 -0.16
C LEU A 235 3.45 6.17 0.72
N ILE A 236 3.12 5.83 1.97
CA ILE A 236 4.00 5.03 2.83
C ILE A 236 4.31 3.69 2.15
N LEU A 237 3.30 2.92 1.73
CA LEU A 237 3.50 1.61 1.10
C LEU A 237 4.35 1.67 -0.17
N ILE A 238 4.10 2.67 -1.02
CA ILE A 238 4.84 2.87 -2.28
C ILE A 238 6.30 3.27 -2.00
N GLN A 239 6.52 4.18 -1.05
CA GLN A 239 7.86 4.61 -0.64
C GLN A 239 8.71 3.41 -0.18
N GLU A 240 8.15 2.55 0.68
CA GLU A 240 8.86 1.35 1.17
C GLU A 240 9.22 0.39 0.03
N PHE A 241 8.31 0.19 -0.94
CA PHE A 241 8.57 -0.67 -2.09
C PHE A 241 9.73 -0.17 -2.96
N PHE A 242 9.80 1.14 -3.25
CA PHE A 242 10.86 1.69 -4.08
C PHE A 242 12.25 1.57 -3.44
N TYR A 243 12.33 1.84 -2.14
CA TYR A 243 13.59 1.69 -1.42
C TYR A 243 14.02 0.23 -1.31
N LEU A 244 13.09 -0.67 -1.00
CA LEU A 244 13.33 -2.11 -1.01
C LEU A 244 13.85 -2.61 -2.36
N GLY A 245 13.25 -2.17 -3.47
CA GLY A 245 13.71 -2.51 -4.82
C GLY A 245 15.13 -2.02 -5.10
N THR A 246 15.50 -0.86 -4.58
CA THR A 246 16.86 -0.30 -4.67
C THR A 246 17.85 -1.17 -3.89
N ILE A 247 17.53 -1.52 -2.64
CA ILE A 247 18.37 -2.39 -1.81
C ILE A 247 18.51 -3.77 -2.46
N ASN A 248 17.43 -4.38 -2.96
CA ASN A 248 17.50 -5.66 -3.65
C ASN A 248 18.40 -5.60 -4.90
N GLY A 249 18.34 -4.49 -5.66
CA GLY A 249 19.24 -4.24 -6.79
C GLY A 249 20.71 -4.16 -6.37
N LEU A 250 21.02 -3.42 -5.30
CA LEU A 250 22.38 -3.33 -4.75
C LEU A 250 22.91 -4.71 -4.31
N TYR A 251 22.11 -5.48 -3.57
CA TYR A 251 22.51 -6.82 -3.13
C TYR A 251 22.79 -7.79 -4.29
N ALA A 252 22.03 -7.67 -5.38
CA ALA A 252 22.25 -8.46 -6.60
C ALA A 252 23.51 -8.01 -7.35
N GLN A 253 23.72 -6.70 -7.51
CA GLN A 253 24.89 -6.15 -8.22
C GLN A 253 26.21 -6.50 -7.52
N PHE A 254 26.27 -6.36 -6.20
CA PHE A 254 27.45 -6.68 -5.40
C PHE A 254 27.56 -8.17 -5.04
N LYS A 255 26.63 -9.02 -5.53
CA LYS A 255 26.57 -10.46 -5.23
C LYS A 255 26.69 -10.79 -3.74
N LEU A 256 26.15 -9.93 -2.87
CA LEU A 256 26.34 -10.05 -1.42
C LEU A 256 25.79 -11.37 -0.87
N TYR A 257 24.74 -11.92 -1.49
CA TYR A 257 24.16 -13.21 -1.11
C TYR A 257 25.06 -14.43 -1.33
N ALA A 258 26.12 -14.31 -2.14
CA ALA A 258 27.09 -15.38 -2.38
C ALA A 258 28.35 -15.25 -1.51
N TYR A 259 28.76 -14.02 -1.18
CA TYR A 259 30.05 -13.77 -0.52
C TYR A 259 29.94 -13.43 0.97
N VAL A 260 28.75 -13.12 1.49
CA VAL A 260 28.54 -12.70 2.88
C VAL A 260 27.71 -13.74 3.64
N ASP A 261 28.08 -13.98 4.90
CA ASP A 261 27.35 -14.85 5.82
C ASP A 261 25.88 -14.40 5.99
N PRO A 262 24.88 -15.30 5.83
CA PRO A 262 23.47 -14.98 5.97
C PRO A 262 23.09 -14.23 7.24
N TYR A 263 23.71 -14.54 8.39
CA TYR A 263 23.39 -13.86 9.66
C TYR A 263 23.77 -12.37 9.63
N ARG A 264 24.90 -12.03 9.02
CA ARG A 264 25.33 -10.63 8.85
C ARG A 264 24.38 -9.90 7.90
N ILE A 265 23.94 -10.55 6.83
CA ILE A 265 22.96 -9.99 5.90
C ILE A 265 21.65 -9.68 6.63
N ILE A 266 21.16 -10.60 7.47
CA ILE A 266 19.93 -10.40 8.25
C ILE A 266 20.06 -9.17 9.15
N ILE A 267 21.16 -9.04 9.90
CA ILE A 267 21.37 -7.90 10.80
C ILE A 267 21.44 -6.58 10.02
N VAL A 268 22.25 -6.52 8.97
CA VAL A 268 22.44 -5.30 8.17
C VAL A 268 21.14 -4.91 7.46
N ARG A 269 20.41 -5.88 6.91
CA ARG A 269 19.14 -5.63 6.21
C ARG A 269 18.07 -5.09 7.18
N ASN A 270 17.95 -5.66 8.37
CA ASN A 270 17.03 -5.16 9.41
C ASN A 270 17.45 -3.77 9.93
N ALA A 271 18.75 -3.50 10.08
CA ALA A 271 19.22 -2.17 10.46
C ALA A 271 18.86 -1.13 9.38
N ILE A 272 19.05 -1.45 8.11
CA ILE A 272 18.68 -0.59 6.98
C ILE A 272 17.16 -0.36 6.94
N SER A 273 16.35 -1.40 7.10
CA SER A 273 14.88 -1.26 7.10
C SER A 273 14.40 -0.39 8.26
N LEU A 274 14.91 -0.62 9.47
CA LEU A 274 14.59 0.19 10.65
C LEU A 274 14.99 1.65 10.45
N SER A 275 16.21 1.93 10.00
CA SER A 275 16.68 3.31 9.78
C SER A 275 15.88 4.04 8.70
N TYR A 276 15.60 3.39 7.57
CA TYR A 276 14.83 4.00 6.48
C TYR A 276 13.39 4.31 6.90
N THR A 277 12.71 3.33 7.51
CA THR A 277 11.31 3.49 7.95
C THR A 277 11.19 4.49 9.11
N PHE A 278 12.19 4.60 9.97
CA PHE A 278 12.24 5.59 11.06
C PHE A 278 12.29 7.02 10.53
N ILE A 279 13.18 7.29 9.56
CA ILE A 279 13.31 8.61 8.93
C ILE A 279 12.10 8.89 8.03
N GLY A 280 11.65 7.89 7.25
CA GLY A 280 10.51 8.01 6.36
C GLY A 280 9.22 8.37 7.11
N SER A 281 8.92 7.66 8.20
CA SER A 281 7.78 7.96 9.05
C SER A 281 7.89 9.34 9.72
N LEU A 282 9.10 9.76 10.10
CA LEU A 282 9.36 11.10 10.64
C LEU A 282 9.06 12.19 9.60
N CYS A 283 9.42 11.99 8.33
CA CYS A 283 9.09 12.91 7.24
C CYS A 283 7.57 13.02 7.04
N VAL A 284 6.85 11.88 7.07
CA VAL A 284 5.39 11.85 6.92
C VAL A 284 4.71 12.64 8.04
N ILE A 285 5.00 12.31 9.30
CA ILE A 285 4.35 12.98 10.44
C ILE A 285 4.77 14.44 10.55
N SER A 286 6.01 14.80 10.21
CA SER A 286 6.44 16.21 10.18
C SER A 286 5.69 17.02 9.13
N THR A 287 5.37 16.40 7.99
CA THR A 287 4.58 17.05 6.93
C THR A 287 3.13 17.24 7.38
N ILE A 288 2.51 16.20 7.96
CA ILE A 288 1.18 16.30 8.55
C ILE A 288 1.13 17.42 9.60
N TRP A 289 2.17 17.52 10.43
CA TRP A 289 2.29 18.53 11.46
C TRP A 289 2.49 19.95 10.90
N ALA A 290 3.32 20.10 9.86
CA ALA A 290 3.57 21.38 9.22
C ALA A 290 2.31 21.97 8.57
N PHE A 291 1.40 21.13 8.10
CA PHE A 291 0.16 21.53 7.43
C PHE A 291 -1.11 21.35 8.30
N LYS A 292 -0.98 21.24 9.63
CA LYS A 292 -2.09 20.98 10.56
C LYS A 292 -3.02 22.18 10.84
N SER A 293 -3.19 23.13 9.91
CA SER A 293 -3.88 24.41 10.14
C SER A 293 -5.19 24.27 10.94
N GLY A 294 -5.25 24.90 12.13
CA GLY A 294 -6.43 24.87 13.01
C GLY A 294 -6.66 23.58 13.79
N TRP A 295 -5.78 22.58 13.67
CA TRP A 295 -5.89 21.29 14.37
C TRP A 295 -5.10 21.31 15.69
N ASP A 296 -5.84 21.24 16.80
CA ASP A 296 -5.31 21.25 18.16
C ASP A 296 -4.76 19.86 18.58
N ILE A 297 -3.47 19.66 18.31
CA ILE A 297 -2.72 18.46 18.67
C ILE A 297 -1.47 18.85 19.45
N ASN A 298 -1.16 18.08 20.49
CA ASN A 298 -0.02 18.23 21.39
C ASN A 298 1.25 17.50 20.91
N GLY A 299 2.42 17.94 21.39
CA GLY A 299 3.70 17.30 21.06
C GLY A 299 3.80 15.83 21.49
N SER A 300 3.06 15.39 22.52
CA SER A 300 2.96 13.98 22.88
C SER A 300 2.27 13.15 21.79
N GLN A 301 1.18 13.67 21.23
CA GLN A 301 0.44 13.03 20.14
C GLN A 301 1.28 12.98 18.85
N PHE A 302 2.18 13.95 18.62
CA PHE A 302 3.17 13.88 17.53
C PHE A 302 4.08 12.66 17.67
N ILE A 303 4.69 12.47 18.84
CA ILE A 303 5.62 11.36 19.09
C ILE A 303 4.89 10.02 19.02
N LEU A 304 3.70 9.91 19.60
CA LEU A 304 2.90 8.68 19.54
C LEU A 304 2.48 8.34 18.10
N SER A 305 2.03 9.35 17.34
CA SER A 305 1.67 9.16 15.92
C SER A 305 2.89 8.74 15.09
N TRP A 306 4.05 9.31 15.38
CA TRP A 306 5.29 8.95 14.71
C TRP A 306 5.70 7.50 14.98
N VAL A 307 5.68 7.05 16.23
CA VAL A 307 6.08 5.69 16.61
C VAL A 307 5.14 4.65 15.98
N VAL A 308 3.83 4.89 15.95
CA VAL A 308 2.90 3.95 15.29
C VAL A 308 3.04 3.96 13.77
N LEU A 309 3.28 5.12 13.15
CA LEU A 309 3.57 5.21 11.71
C LEU A 309 4.88 4.51 11.36
N TRP A 310 5.89 4.58 12.23
CA TRP A 310 7.15 3.87 12.07
C TRP A 310 6.93 2.36 12.13
N LEU A 311 6.21 1.86 13.14
CA LEU A 311 5.83 0.45 13.24
C LEU A 311 5.10 -0.03 11.98
N PHE A 312 4.12 0.73 11.52
CA PHE A 312 3.38 0.41 10.29
C PHE A 312 4.29 0.41 9.05
N ALA A 313 5.17 1.39 8.89
CA ALA A 313 6.13 1.43 7.79
C ALA A 313 7.06 0.21 7.82
N HIS A 314 7.54 -0.18 9.00
CA HIS A 314 8.41 -1.34 9.17
C HIS A 314 7.71 -2.66 8.86
N ILE A 315 6.48 -2.87 9.34
CA ILE A 315 5.63 -4.02 9.00
C ILE A 315 5.50 -4.16 7.48
N ASN A 316 5.20 -3.07 6.79
CA ASN A 316 4.99 -3.10 5.35
C ASN A 316 6.28 -3.28 4.57
N PHE A 317 7.39 -2.67 4.99
CA PHE A 317 8.70 -2.91 4.40
C PHE A 317 9.04 -4.41 4.44
N LEU A 318 8.86 -5.05 5.59
CA LEU A 318 9.12 -6.49 5.76
C LEU A 318 8.13 -7.35 4.97
N THR A 319 6.85 -7.00 4.95
CA THR A 319 5.82 -7.74 4.20
C THR A 319 6.09 -7.71 2.69
N ILE A 320 6.46 -6.55 2.17
CA ILE A 320 6.84 -6.41 0.76
C ILE A 320 8.16 -7.15 0.49
N ASP A 321 9.11 -7.16 1.44
CA ASP A 321 10.31 -7.98 1.33
C ASP A 321 9.97 -9.47 1.19
N VAL A 322 9.04 -9.98 2.00
CA VAL A 322 8.50 -11.34 1.86
C VAL A 322 7.93 -11.58 0.46
N PHE A 323 7.16 -10.65 -0.11
CA PHE A 323 6.70 -10.79 -1.51
C PHE A 323 7.86 -10.91 -2.49
N THR A 324 8.91 -10.09 -2.36
CA THR A 324 10.07 -10.13 -3.26
C THR A 324 10.92 -11.39 -3.11
N ILE A 325 10.78 -12.15 -2.03
CA ILE A 325 11.51 -13.40 -1.78
C ILE A 325 10.71 -14.61 -2.25
N TRP A 326 9.43 -14.65 -1.89
CA TRP A 326 8.61 -15.85 -1.98
C TRP A 326 7.83 -15.94 -3.29
N LEU A 327 7.57 -14.81 -3.95
CA LEU A 327 6.85 -14.78 -5.22
C LEU A 327 7.80 -14.73 -6.41
N PRO A 328 7.42 -15.34 -7.55
CA PRO A 328 8.14 -15.14 -8.80
C PRO A 328 8.13 -13.66 -9.21
N PRO A 329 9.21 -13.13 -9.81
CA PRO A 329 9.33 -11.71 -10.18
C PRO A 329 8.13 -11.09 -10.92
N PRO A 330 7.46 -11.74 -11.90
CA PRO A 330 6.32 -11.13 -12.59
C PRO A 330 5.09 -10.92 -11.70
N PHE A 331 4.95 -11.66 -10.60
CA PHE A 331 3.80 -11.55 -9.68
C PHE A 331 4.03 -10.57 -8.53
N VAL A 332 5.28 -10.13 -8.29
CA VAL A 332 5.60 -9.19 -7.21
C VAL A 332 4.80 -7.88 -7.33
N PRO A 333 4.73 -7.20 -8.50
CA PRO A 333 3.91 -5.99 -8.63
C PRO A 333 2.41 -6.27 -8.44
N MET A 334 1.93 -7.44 -8.84
CA MET A 334 0.53 -7.84 -8.67
C MET A 334 0.16 -8.01 -7.18
N ALA A 335 1.04 -8.66 -6.41
CA ALA A 335 0.89 -8.80 -4.97
C ALA A 335 0.98 -7.45 -4.25
N LEU A 336 1.90 -6.58 -4.66
CA LEU A 336 2.03 -5.23 -4.12
C LEU A 336 0.73 -4.42 -4.30
N VAL A 337 0.20 -4.36 -5.52
CA VAL A 337 -1.03 -3.62 -5.79
C VAL A 337 -2.20 -4.20 -4.99
N SER A 338 -2.30 -5.53 -4.89
CA SER A 338 -3.34 -6.18 -4.08
C SER A 338 -3.23 -5.82 -2.60
N TRP A 339 -2.01 -5.86 -2.05
CA TRP A 339 -1.72 -5.52 -0.67
C TRP A 339 -2.06 -4.06 -0.36
N ILE A 340 -1.71 -3.13 -1.25
CA ILE A 340 -2.07 -1.71 -1.13
C ILE A 340 -3.59 -1.56 -1.12
N ILE A 341 -4.29 -2.16 -2.08
CA ILE A 341 -5.76 -2.04 -2.15
C ILE A 341 -6.43 -2.62 -0.90
N PHE A 342 -6.02 -3.79 -0.42
CA PHE A 342 -6.61 -4.37 0.79
C PHE A 342 -6.40 -3.51 2.03
N ASN A 343 -5.20 -2.95 2.21
CA ASN A 343 -4.90 -2.05 3.32
C ASN A 343 -5.72 -0.76 3.24
N VAL A 344 -5.76 -0.09 2.08
CA VAL A 344 -6.50 1.17 1.93
C VAL A 344 -8.00 0.94 2.07
N THR A 345 -8.53 -0.13 1.49
CA THR A 345 -9.97 -0.43 1.57
C THR A 345 -10.42 -0.61 3.02
N SER A 346 -9.56 -1.15 3.88
CA SER A 346 -9.85 -1.37 5.31
C SER A 346 -9.98 -0.08 6.14
N THR A 347 -9.57 1.07 5.59
CA THR A 347 -9.59 2.38 6.27
C THR A 347 -10.57 3.37 5.64
N LEU A 348 -11.26 3.01 4.55
CA LEU A 348 -12.17 3.92 3.84
C LEU A 348 -13.42 4.26 4.67
N LEU A 349 -14.04 3.25 5.28
CA LEU A 349 -15.28 3.39 6.03
C LEU A 349 -15.18 2.67 7.38
N PRO A 350 -15.97 3.09 8.37
CA PRO A 350 -16.31 2.24 9.51
C PRO A 350 -16.93 0.92 9.03
N PHE A 351 -16.53 -0.19 9.63
CA PHE A 351 -17.04 -1.51 9.25
C PHE A 351 -18.52 -1.75 9.61
N ASP A 352 -19.13 -0.86 10.40
CA ASP A 352 -20.58 -0.83 10.62
C ASP A 352 -21.35 -0.49 9.34
N LEU A 353 -20.72 0.28 8.43
CA LEU A 353 -21.29 0.64 7.14
C LEU A 353 -20.96 -0.34 6.02
N SER A 354 -19.91 -1.16 6.18
CA SER A 354 -19.52 -2.12 5.17
C SER A 354 -20.31 -3.43 5.27
N PRO A 355 -20.60 -4.11 4.14
CA PRO A 355 -21.19 -5.44 4.17
C PRO A 355 -20.30 -6.44 4.94
N ALA A 356 -20.92 -7.40 5.64
CA ALA A 356 -20.23 -8.30 6.57
C ALA A 356 -19.02 -9.04 5.99
N PHE A 357 -19.04 -9.39 4.69
CA PHE A 357 -17.91 -10.04 4.01
C PHE A 357 -16.62 -9.21 4.05
N TYR A 358 -16.73 -7.87 3.93
CA TYR A 358 -15.58 -6.96 3.87
C TYR A 358 -14.99 -6.64 5.24
N ARG A 359 -15.61 -7.11 6.33
CA ARG A 359 -15.07 -7.03 7.69
C ARG A 359 -13.83 -7.88 7.90
N ILE A 360 -13.43 -8.71 6.91
CA ILE A 360 -12.09 -9.31 6.87
C ILE A 360 -10.97 -8.25 6.97
N GLY A 361 -11.30 -6.99 6.68
CA GLY A 361 -10.40 -5.85 6.80
C GLY A 361 -9.74 -5.65 8.17
N TYR A 362 -10.31 -6.16 9.26
CA TYR A 362 -9.70 -6.12 10.61
C TYR A 362 -8.33 -6.80 10.68
N ILE A 363 -8.00 -7.68 9.73
CA ILE A 363 -6.69 -8.35 9.73
C ILE A 363 -5.59 -7.44 9.15
N PHE A 364 -5.94 -6.43 8.35
CA PHE A 364 -4.93 -5.62 7.67
C PHE A 364 -4.32 -4.56 8.57
N PRO A 365 -2.98 -4.34 8.49
CA PRO A 365 -2.29 -3.43 9.38
C PRO A 365 -2.72 -1.97 9.22
N ALA A 366 -3.24 -1.55 8.05
CA ALA A 366 -3.70 -0.19 7.85
C ALA A 366 -4.95 0.15 8.68
N HIS A 367 -5.88 -0.79 8.84
CA HIS A 367 -7.05 -0.61 9.71
C HIS A 367 -6.59 -0.35 11.15
N GLU A 368 -5.73 -1.23 11.66
CA GLU A 368 -5.25 -1.15 13.04
C GLU A 368 -4.39 0.09 13.28
N LEU A 369 -3.53 0.48 12.31
CA LEU A 369 -2.84 1.77 12.34
C LEU A 369 -3.84 2.92 12.50
N TYR A 370 -4.90 2.95 11.69
CA TYR A 370 -5.86 4.04 11.70
C TYR A 370 -6.63 4.11 13.03
N GLN A 371 -6.99 2.96 13.62
CA GLN A 371 -7.61 2.94 14.95
C GLN A 371 -6.71 3.52 16.04
N VAL A 372 -5.42 3.17 16.02
CA VAL A 372 -4.44 3.73 16.96
C VAL A 372 -4.22 5.23 16.72
N LEU A 373 -4.19 5.68 15.47
CA LEU A 373 -4.08 7.10 15.14
C LEU A 373 -5.29 7.88 15.65
N ILE A 374 -6.51 7.37 15.48
CA ILE A 374 -7.71 8.03 16.01
C ILE A 374 -7.69 8.05 17.53
N ASP A 375 -7.27 6.97 18.20
CA ASP A 375 -7.13 6.94 19.67
C ASP A 375 -6.16 8.03 20.15
N ILE A 376 -4.99 8.14 19.50
CA ILE A 376 -4.00 9.18 19.80
C ILE A 376 -4.58 10.57 19.56
N TRP A 377 -5.18 10.83 18.40
CA TRP A 377 -5.68 12.15 18.02
C TRP A 377 -6.85 12.61 18.87
N SER A 378 -7.72 11.69 19.27
CA SER A 378 -8.89 11.93 20.12
C SER A 378 -8.60 11.86 21.63
N ARG A 379 -7.32 11.82 22.03
CA ARG A 379 -6.87 11.83 23.44
C ARG A 379 -7.37 10.62 24.25
N GLY A 380 -7.46 9.45 23.62
CA GLY A 380 -7.92 8.21 24.25
C GLY A 380 -9.40 7.88 24.00
N CYS A 381 -10.08 8.63 23.13
CA CYS A 381 -11.47 8.40 22.76
C CYS A 381 -11.64 7.41 21.60
N ASN A 382 -10.85 6.33 21.63
CA ASN A 382 -11.09 5.12 20.85
C ASN A 382 -10.45 3.89 21.53
N PRO A 383 -11.16 3.16 22.41
CA PRO A 383 -10.60 2.12 23.26
C PRO A 383 -10.26 0.81 22.52
N GLN A 384 -9.85 0.89 21.25
CA GLN A 384 -9.49 -0.22 20.38
C GLN A 384 -7.99 -0.57 20.43
N LEU A 385 -7.19 0.23 21.15
CA LEU A 385 -5.76 0.04 21.31
C LEU A 385 -5.37 -1.38 21.81
N HIS A 386 -6.22 -1.98 22.64
CA HIS A 386 -5.97 -3.28 23.28
C HIS A 386 -5.90 -4.45 22.30
N TYR A 387 -6.51 -4.36 21.11
CA TYR A 387 -6.38 -5.37 20.06
C TYR A 387 -5.56 -4.87 18.87
N ALA A 388 -5.60 -3.56 18.58
CA ALA A 388 -4.91 -3.00 17.42
C ALA A 388 -3.38 -3.16 17.49
N LEU A 389 -2.77 -2.83 18.64
CA LEU A 389 -1.33 -2.97 18.81
C LEU A 389 -0.87 -4.44 18.74
N PRO A 390 -1.50 -5.41 19.44
CA PRO A 390 -1.14 -6.81 19.29
C PRO A 390 -1.19 -7.33 17.85
N ILE A 391 -2.17 -6.91 17.04
CA ILE A 391 -2.26 -7.31 15.63
C ILE A 391 -1.09 -6.74 14.82
N LEU A 392 -0.74 -5.46 15.02
CA LEU A 392 0.44 -4.85 14.39
C LEU A 392 1.73 -5.58 14.76
N PHE A 393 1.95 -5.87 16.06
CA PHE A 393 3.12 -6.61 16.52
C PHE A 393 3.15 -8.05 16.00
N ALA A 394 1.99 -8.72 15.87
CA ALA A 394 1.91 -10.05 15.29
C ALA A 394 2.35 -10.03 13.82
N TRP A 395 1.91 -9.04 13.05
CA TRP A 395 2.37 -8.84 11.68
C TRP A 395 3.87 -8.57 11.60
N GLU A 396 4.41 -7.70 12.46
CA GLU A 396 5.84 -7.41 12.51
C GLU A 396 6.64 -8.69 12.77
N LEU A 397 6.26 -9.48 13.77
CA LEU A 397 6.95 -10.71 14.14
C LEU A 397 6.90 -11.76 13.02
N VAL A 398 5.73 -11.96 12.41
CA VAL A 398 5.57 -12.90 11.28
C VAL A 398 6.40 -12.47 10.07
N ALA A 399 6.41 -11.17 9.76
CA ALA A 399 7.17 -10.63 8.64
C ALA A 399 8.68 -10.67 8.89
N LEU A 400 9.14 -10.39 10.11
CA LEU A 400 10.54 -10.52 10.52
C LEU A 400 11.05 -11.96 10.36
N ILE A 401 10.31 -12.94 10.88
CA ILE A 401 10.68 -14.37 10.78
C ILE A 401 10.70 -14.79 9.31
N SER A 402 9.69 -14.39 8.53
CA SER A 402 9.56 -14.76 7.12
C SER A 402 10.65 -14.11 6.23
N SER A 403 11.03 -12.86 6.54
CA SER A 403 12.15 -12.17 5.87
C SER A 403 13.49 -12.82 6.23
N ALA A 404 13.72 -13.15 7.51
CA ALA A 404 14.93 -13.83 7.95
C ALA A 404 15.11 -15.21 7.27
N LEU A 405 14.06 -16.04 7.27
CA LEU A 405 14.03 -17.30 6.51
C LEU A 405 14.28 -17.07 5.01
N GLY A 406 13.74 -15.98 4.50
CA GLY A 406 13.91 -15.57 3.12
C GLY A 406 15.34 -15.20 2.74
N VAL A 407 16.14 -14.63 3.66
CA VAL A 407 17.57 -14.39 3.43
C VAL A 407 18.34 -15.69 3.27
N PHE A 408 18.09 -16.69 4.12
CA PHE A 408 18.71 -18.02 3.96
C PHE A 408 18.36 -18.64 2.61
N ARG A 409 17.10 -18.52 2.19
CA ARG A 409 16.63 -18.96 0.87
C ARG A 409 17.39 -18.24 -0.26
N ARG A 410 17.52 -16.91 -0.20
CA ARG A 410 18.26 -16.12 -1.21
C ARG A 410 19.73 -16.51 -1.28
N CYS A 411 20.40 -16.71 -0.15
CA CYS A 411 21.80 -17.13 -0.12
C CYS A 411 21.98 -18.55 -0.69
N HIS A 412 21.08 -19.47 -0.36
CA HIS A 412 21.11 -20.83 -0.91
C HIS A 412 21.01 -20.84 -2.44
N PHE A 413 20.04 -20.11 -3.00
CA PHE A 413 19.91 -20.01 -4.46
C PHE A 413 21.02 -19.18 -5.12
N ALA A 414 21.61 -18.22 -4.42
CA ALA A 414 22.78 -17.50 -4.91
C ALA A 414 23.98 -18.43 -5.10
N MET A 415 24.29 -19.23 -4.08
CA MET A 415 25.38 -20.21 -4.12
C MET A 415 25.18 -21.25 -5.21
N LEU A 416 23.95 -21.80 -5.34
CA LEU A 416 23.63 -22.71 -6.44
C LEU A 416 23.83 -22.06 -7.81
N GLY A 417 23.47 -20.78 -7.96
CA GLY A 417 23.68 -20.02 -9.19
C GLY A 417 25.16 -19.85 -9.53
N GLU A 418 26.01 -19.54 -8.55
CA GLU A 418 27.45 -19.44 -8.76
C GLU A 418 28.11 -20.78 -9.08
N ASP A 419 27.70 -21.86 -8.41
CA ASP A 419 28.21 -23.21 -8.67
C ASP A 419 27.85 -23.68 -10.08
N LEU A 420 26.65 -23.32 -10.56
CA LEU A 420 26.25 -23.57 -11.95
C LEU A 420 27.09 -22.75 -12.92
N GLN A 421 27.30 -21.45 -12.67
CA GLN A 421 28.16 -20.62 -13.53
C GLN A 421 29.61 -21.15 -13.58
N LYS A 422 30.15 -21.63 -12.45
CA LYS A 422 31.47 -22.25 -12.39
C LYS A 422 31.52 -23.56 -13.17
N LYS A 423 30.48 -24.41 -13.07
CA LYS A 423 30.36 -25.64 -13.88
C LYS A 423 30.27 -25.33 -15.36
N GLU A 424 29.42 -24.38 -15.77
CA GLU A 424 29.27 -23.96 -17.16
C GLU A 424 30.58 -23.40 -17.73
N PHE A 425 31.31 -22.60 -16.94
CA PHE A 425 32.61 -22.07 -17.34
C PHE A 425 33.66 -23.17 -17.46
N LYS A 426 33.70 -24.11 -16.50
CA LYS A 426 34.62 -25.24 -16.52
C LYS A 426 34.37 -26.15 -17.71
N GLU A 427 33.11 -26.50 -17.99
CA GLU A 427 32.76 -27.32 -19.17
C GLU A 427 33.14 -26.63 -20.49
N ARG A 428 32.97 -25.31 -20.58
CA ARG A 428 33.41 -24.53 -21.76
C ARG A 428 34.93 -24.53 -21.91
N LEU A 429 35.65 -24.41 -20.79
CA LEU A 429 37.10 -24.45 -20.80
C LEU A 429 37.61 -25.84 -21.17
N ASP A 430 37.05 -26.90 -20.59
CA ASP A 430 37.40 -28.29 -20.86
C ASP A 430 37.15 -28.63 -22.34
N ALA A 431 36.01 -28.24 -22.91
CA ALA A 431 35.71 -28.43 -24.33
C ALA A 431 36.65 -27.66 -25.27
N ALA A 432 37.08 -26.45 -24.87
CA ALA A 432 38.04 -25.67 -25.64
C ALA A 432 39.46 -26.28 -25.58
N VAL A 433 39.87 -26.80 -24.42
CA VAL A 433 41.16 -27.47 -24.24
C VAL A 433 41.20 -28.81 -24.97
N GLU A 434 40.12 -29.59 -24.95
CA GLU A 434 40.00 -30.85 -25.68
C GLU A 434 40.14 -30.63 -27.19
N PHE A 435 39.46 -29.61 -27.73
CA PHE A 435 39.60 -29.21 -29.13
C PHE A 435 41.05 -28.83 -29.50
N GLU A 436 41.76 -28.08 -28.63
CA GLU A 436 43.16 -27.73 -28.86
C GLU A 436 44.10 -28.95 -28.76
N MET A 437 43.85 -29.88 -27.83
CA MET A 437 44.64 -31.12 -27.70
C MET A 437 44.49 -32.03 -28.92
N GLU A 438 43.27 -32.21 -29.43
CA GLU A 438 43.01 -32.96 -30.67
C GLU A 438 43.81 -32.35 -31.82
N ARG A 439 43.78 -31.03 -31.96
CA ARG A 439 44.53 -30.32 -33.00
C ARG A 439 46.05 -30.44 -32.85
N MET A 440 46.57 -30.38 -31.62
CA MET A 440 48.00 -30.60 -31.37
C MET A 440 48.44 -32.03 -31.73
N ASN A 441 47.58 -33.02 -31.47
CA ASN A 441 47.83 -34.42 -31.82
C ASN A 441 47.77 -34.63 -33.35
N GLU A 442 46.81 -34.02 -34.05
CA GLU A 442 46.74 -34.05 -35.51
C GLU A 442 47.96 -33.39 -36.17
N THR A 443 48.42 -32.26 -35.63
CA THR A 443 49.64 -31.57 -36.11
C THR A 443 50.88 -32.43 -35.88
N LYS A 444 50.99 -33.13 -34.74
CA LYS A 444 52.08 -34.08 -34.45
C LYS A 444 52.05 -35.30 -35.36
N GLN A 445 50.88 -35.84 -35.70
CA GLN A 445 50.75 -36.97 -36.61
C GLN A 445 51.11 -36.60 -38.05
N LYS A 446 50.75 -35.39 -38.51
CA LYS A 446 51.14 -34.87 -39.84
C LYS A 446 52.65 -34.60 -39.99
N HIS A 447 53.39 -34.44 -38.90
CA HIS A 447 54.85 -34.21 -38.91
C HIS A 447 55.69 -35.48 -38.69
N ALA A 448 55.08 -36.66 -38.54
CA ALA A 448 55.76 -37.91 -38.16
C ALA A 448 55.94 -38.93 -39.32
N GLU A 449 55.66 -38.57 -40.58
CA GLU A 449 56.00 -39.41 -41.74
C GLU A 449 57.49 -39.28 -42.12
N PRO A 450 58.23 -40.38 -42.36
CA PRO A 450 59.66 -40.32 -42.64
C PRO A 450 59.93 -39.92 -44.10
N VAL A 451 60.67 -38.82 -44.29
CA VAL A 451 61.19 -38.38 -45.60
C VAL A 451 62.43 -39.21 -45.98
N GLN A 452 62.37 -39.93 -47.10
CA GLN A 452 63.53 -40.54 -47.76
C GLN A 452 64.38 -39.49 -48.49
N PRO A 453 65.72 -39.66 -48.59
CA PRO A 453 66.60 -38.68 -49.21
C PRO A 453 66.79 -38.97 -50.70
N GLU A 454 66.59 -37.98 -51.58
CA GLU A 454 67.26 -37.99 -52.88
C GLU A 454 67.50 -36.58 -53.45
N ALA A 455 68.80 -36.29 -53.56
CA ALA A 455 69.57 -35.53 -54.54
C ALA A 455 69.15 -34.12 -55.01
N GLU A 456 70.17 -33.25 -54.94
CA GLU A 456 70.31 -31.91 -55.50
C GLU A 456 69.80 -31.74 -56.94
N GLN A 457 69.11 -30.62 -57.22
CA GLN A 457 69.57 -29.67 -58.26
C GLN A 457 68.79 -28.33 -58.28
N LYS A 458 69.60 -27.27 -58.21
CA LYS A 458 69.52 -25.91 -58.78
C LYS A 458 68.37 -24.95 -58.43
N TYR A 459 68.82 -23.86 -57.81
CA TYR A 459 68.21 -22.52 -57.74
C TYR A 459 67.66 -22.00 -59.06
N GLU A 460 66.42 -21.50 -59.02
CA GLU A 460 66.00 -20.35 -59.82
C GLU A 460 65.03 -19.48 -58.99
N ALA A 461 65.33 -18.18 -58.93
CA ALA A 461 64.73 -17.25 -57.99
C ALA A 461 63.29 -16.88 -58.34
N ALA A 462 62.34 -17.19 -57.45
CA ALA A 462 60.95 -16.73 -57.52
C ALA A 462 60.67 -15.66 -56.44
N ARG A 463 59.95 -14.60 -56.86
CA ARG A 463 59.56 -13.42 -56.07
C ARG A 463 58.72 -13.76 -54.82
N PRO A 464 58.77 -12.93 -53.76
CA PRO A 464 58.02 -13.16 -52.54
C PRO A 464 56.63 -12.51 -52.64
N ASP A 465 55.61 -13.22 -53.09
CA ASP A 465 54.21 -12.74 -53.01
C ASP A 465 53.24 -13.93 -52.96
N LYS A 466 53.20 -14.67 -51.84
CA LYS A 466 52.07 -15.57 -51.51
C LYS A 466 51.98 -16.13 -50.09
N ALA A 467 52.84 -15.73 -49.14
CA ALA A 467 52.83 -16.32 -47.79
C ALA A 467 51.86 -15.65 -46.78
N ILE A 468 51.12 -14.60 -47.17
CA ILE A 468 50.25 -13.83 -46.24
C ILE A 468 48.77 -14.27 -46.31
N SER A 469 48.36 -15.09 -47.30
CA SER A 469 46.94 -15.46 -47.48
C SER A 469 46.50 -16.75 -46.81
N GLU A 470 47.39 -17.72 -46.57
CA GLU A 470 46.97 -19.06 -46.11
C GLU A 470 46.74 -19.15 -44.59
N GLY A 471 47.56 -18.46 -43.78
CA GLY A 471 47.37 -18.46 -42.31
C GLY A 471 46.05 -17.80 -41.86
N GLY A 472 45.54 -16.83 -42.61
CA GLY A 472 44.29 -16.13 -42.30
C GLY A 472 43.01 -16.89 -42.68
N ASP A 473 43.10 -17.89 -43.55
CA ASP A 473 42.00 -18.78 -43.90
C ASP A 473 41.94 -19.99 -42.96
N GLU A 474 43.09 -20.54 -42.57
CA GLU A 474 43.19 -21.61 -41.58
C GLU A 474 42.70 -21.16 -40.20
N GLU A 475 43.12 -19.97 -39.74
CA GLU A 475 42.63 -19.39 -38.48
C GLU A 475 41.12 -19.10 -38.51
N ARG A 476 40.57 -18.73 -39.67
CA ARG A 476 39.13 -18.53 -39.85
C ARG A 476 38.33 -19.83 -39.81
N VAL A 477 38.87 -20.91 -40.37
CA VAL A 477 38.27 -22.24 -40.31
C VAL A 477 38.29 -22.77 -38.89
N VAL A 478 39.43 -22.67 -38.19
CA VAL A 478 39.58 -23.05 -36.77
C VAL A 478 38.61 -22.25 -35.89
N ARG A 479 38.47 -20.95 -36.11
CA ARG A 479 37.52 -20.10 -35.38
C ARG A 479 36.07 -20.54 -35.62
N LYS A 480 35.73 -20.97 -36.84
CA LYS A 480 34.40 -21.50 -37.17
C LYS A 480 34.13 -22.85 -36.49
N GLU A 481 35.09 -23.76 -36.49
CA GLU A 481 34.96 -25.07 -35.86
C GLU A 481 34.84 -24.96 -34.34
N LEU A 482 35.70 -24.17 -33.70
CA LEU A 482 35.60 -23.87 -32.27
C LEU A 482 34.24 -23.23 -31.93
N SER A 483 33.74 -22.32 -32.77
CA SER A 483 32.42 -21.71 -32.57
C SER A 483 31.27 -22.71 -32.68
N LEU A 484 31.44 -23.77 -33.48
CA LEU A 484 30.45 -24.82 -33.67
C LEU A 484 30.43 -25.76 -32.46
N VAL A 485 31.62 -26.15 -31.95
CA VAL A 485 31.78 -26.93 -30.71
C VAL A 485 31.18 -26.17 -29.52
N LEU A 486 31.56 -24.91 -29.34
CA LEU A 486 30.98 -24.04 -28.30
C LEU A 486 29.47 -23.83 -28.49
N GLY A 487 28.99 -23.81 -29.74
CA GLY A 487 27.57 -23.75 -30.08
C GLY A 487 26.79 -25.03 -29.68
N GLN A 488 27.40 -26.19 -29.83
CA GLN A 488 26.84 -27.47 -29.39
C GLN A 488 26.80 -27.59 -27.86
N VAL A 489 27.84 -27.13 -27.17
CA VAL A 489 27.86 -27.03 -25.70
C VAL A 489 26.75 -26.09 -25.22
N ASN A 490 26.61 -24.91 -25.83
CA ASN A 490 25.55 -23.95 -25.52
C ASN A 490 24.12 -24.51 -25.70
N THR A 491 23.89 -25.33 -26.74
CA THR A 491 22.56 -25.92 -26.96
C THR A 491 22.23 -27.02 -25.97
N ARG A 492 23.22 -27.76 -25.46
CA ARG A 492 23.05 -28.68 -24.33
C ARG A 492 22.77 -27.92 -23.03
N GLN A 493 23.59 -26.91 -22.73
CA GLN A 493 23.43 -26.04 -21.55
C GLN A 493 22.04 -25.41 -21.46
N ARG A 494 21.52 -24.88 -22.57
CA ARG A 494 20.20 -24.24 -22.60
C ARG A 494 19.06 -25.18 -22.18
N ARG A 495 19.15 -26.48 -22.44
CA ARG A 495 18.14 -27.47 -22.02
C ARG A 495 18.18 -27.77 -20.53
N ASP A 496 19.35 -27.73 -19.92
CA ASP A 496 19.54 -27.96 -18.48
C ASP A 496 19.28 -26.67 -17.67
N GLN A 497 19.56 -25.51 -18.27
CA GLN A 497 19.31 -24.19 -17.69
C GLN A 497 17.80 -23.86 -17.60
N GLU A 498 17.00 -24.23 -18.61
CA GLU A 498 15.53 -24.05 -18.58
C GLU A 498 14.85 -24.82 -17.43
N ARG A 499 15.47 -25.89 -16.92
CA ARG A 499 14.99 -26.64 -15.75
C ARG A 499 15.41 -26.03 -14.41
N THR A 500 16.46 -25.21 -14.40
CA THR A 500 17.14 -24.75 -13.17
C THR A 500 16.98 -23.24 -12.93
N SER A 501 16.81 -22.42 -13.98
CA SER A 501 16.63 -20.96 -13.88
C SER A 501 15.28 -20.54 -13.26
N MET A 502 14.33 -21.47 -13.13
CA MET A 502 13.11 -21.25 -12.35
C MET A 502 13.40 -21.14 -10.84
N ALA A 503 14.58 -21.59 -10.38
CA ALA A 503 14.94 -21.65 -8.96
C ALA A 503 15.81 -20.47 -8.47
N CYS A 504 16.71 -19.94 -9.31
CA CYS A 504 17.61 -18.83 -8.96
C CYS A 504 17.08 -17.50 -9.49
N ASN A 505 16.21 -16.82 -8.73
CA ASN A 505 15.72 -15.50 -9.12
C ASN A 505 15.62 -14.57 -7.90
N PHE A 506 16.26 -13.40 -7.97
CA PHE A 506 16.45 -12.48 -6.83
C PHE A 506 15.34 -11.43 -6.64
N GLY A 507 14.20 -11.60 -7.33
CA GLY A 507 13.13 -10.59 -7.36
C GLY A 507 13.43 -9.45 -8.33
N PRO A 508 12.49 -8.49 -8.50
CA PRO A 508 12.71 -7.32 -9.36
C PRO A 508 13.81 -6.42 -8.78
N ALA A 509 14.83 -6.13 -9.59
CA ALA A 509 15.88 -5.16 -9.30
C ALA A 509 15.79 -4.01 -10.31
N PHE A 510 15.83 -2.77 -9.82
CA PHE A 510 15.98 -1.61 -10.69
C PHE A 510 17.45 -1.45 -11.09
N THR A 511 17.71 -1.21 -12.37
CA THR A 511 19.07 -0.90 -12.84
C THR A 511 19.50 0.45 -12.29
N LEU A 512 20.55 0.48 -11.46
CA LEU A 512 21.00 1.69 -10.77
C LEU A 512 21.81 2.62 -11.67
N LEU A 513 21.74 3.92 -11.37
CA LEU A 513 22.30 5.02 -12.17
C LEU A 513 23.84 5.11 -12.13
N PHE A 514 24.52 4.32 -11.28
CA PHE A 514 25.97 4.35 -11.06
C PHE A 514 26.72 3.10 -11.55
N SER A 515 26.15 2.36 -12.50
CA SER A 515 26.67 1.07 -13.01
C SER A 515 28.04 1.13 -13.73
N HIS A 516 28.73 2.27 -13.79
CA HIS A 516 29.89 2.42 -14.69
C HIS A 516 31.27 2.66 -14.06
N GLU A 517 31.40 2.64 -12.72
CA GLU A 517 32.69 2.93 -12.07
C GLU A 517 33.41 1.72 -11.44
N GLY A 518 32.83 0.51 -11.46
CA GLY A 518 33.41 -0.64 -10.75
C GLY A 518 34.29 -1.60 -11.55
N ASP A 519 34.36 -1.50 -12.88
CA ASP A 519 35.00 -2.54 -13.71
C ASP A 519 36.50 -2.32 -13.97
N ASN A 520 37.10 -1.27 -13.40
CA ASN A 520 38.53 -0.97 -13.55
C ASN A 520 39.42 -1.41 -12.39
N ASP A 521 38.88 -1.69 -11.20
CA ASP A 521 39.71 -1.97 -10.00
C ASP A 521 39.87 -3.47 -9.69
N ALA A 522 39.27 -4.37 -10.49
CA ALA A 522 39.38 -5.82 -10.31
C ALA A 522 40.41 -6.49 -11.25
N LYS A 523 41.36 -5.72 -11.81
CA LYS A 523 42.43 -6.22 -12.71
C LYS A 523 43.84 -6.26 -12.11
N GLU A 524 44.01 -5.87 -10.86
CA GLU A 524 45.25 -6.09 -10.12
C GLU A 524 44.95 -6.76 -8.77
N ILE A 525 45.01 -8.09 -8.74
CA ILE A 525 45.62 -8.97 -7.72
C ILE A 525 45.69 -10.38 -8.32
#